data_AF-A0A832JTE7-F1
#
_entry.id   AF-A0A832JTE7-F1
#
_cell.length_a   1.000
_cell.length_b   1.000
_cell.length_c   1.000
_cell.angle_alpha   90.00
_cell.angle_beta   90.00
_cell.angle_gamma   90.00
#
_symmetry.space_group_name_H-M   'P 1'
#
loop_
_entity.id
_entity.type
_entity.pdbx_description
1 polymer ?
#
loop_
_entity_poly.entity_id
_entity_poly.type
_entity_poly.pdbx_seq_one_letter_code
_entity_poly.pdbx_strand_id
1 'polypeptide(L)' 'YMVPVNHVVILYIDFSKDKRSFKVYENILKVSDSLRLEFVEKRDLYFMRAEDGTDPGLPSHCDPSCPYLRVCKPDG' A
#
# COMPACT_ATOMS: atom_id res chain seq x y z
N TYR A 1 -25.11 -8.22 -16.04
CA TYR A 1 -24.49 -6.88 -15.95
C TYR A 1 -23.74 -6.80 -14.64
N MET A 2 -22.50 -6.30 -14.63
CA MET A 2 -21.75 -6.07 -13.39
C MET A 2 -21.91 -4.60 -12.99
N VAL A 3 -22.31 -4.36 -11.75
CA VAL A 3 -22.38 -3.01 -11.18
C VAL A 3 -21.03 -2.70 -10.51
N PRO A 4 -20.39 -1.57 -10.83
CA PRO A 4 -19.08 -1.24 -10.28
C PRO A 4 -19.15 -0.95 -8.77
N VAL A 5 -18.19 -1.49 -8.02
CA VAL A 5 -17.99 -1.16 -6.59
C VAL A 5 -17.22 0.14 -6.50
N ASN A 6 -17.90 1.22 -6.11
CA ASN A 6 -17.36 2.58 -6.08
C ASN A 6 -17.02 3.10 -4.69
N HIS A 7 -17.23 2.30 -3.65
CA HIS A 7 -16.91 2.66 -2.28
C HIS A 7 -16.31 1.47 -1.56
N VAL A 8 -15.35 1.75 -0.69
CA VAL A 8 -14.69 0.76 0.18
C VAL A 8 -14.73 1.29 1.60
N VAL A 9 -14.96 0.39 2.55
CA VAL A 9 -14.87 0.70 3.98
C VAL A 9 -13.66 -0.03 4.54
N ILE A 10 -12.71 0.72 5.09
CA ILE A 10 -11.58 0.18 5.84
C ILE A 10 -11.91 0.27 7.32
N LEU A 11 -11.93 -0.87 7.99
CA LEU A 11 -12.16 -0.95 9.43
C LEU A 11 -10.81 -1.17 10.13
N TYR A 12 -10.39 -0.19 10.92
CA TYR A 12 -9.25 -0.32 11.81
C TYR A 12 -9.75 -0.76 13.19
N ILE A 13 -9.30 -1.92 13.64
CA ILE A 13 -9.66 -2.48 14.94
C ILE A 13 -8.44 -2.39 15.85
N ASP A 14 -8.54 -1.57 16.89
CA ASP A 14 -7.50 -1.41 17.91
C ASP A 14 -7.93 -2.11 19.19
N PHE A 15 -7.19 -3.15 19.60
CA PHE A 15 -7.47 -3.92 20.80
C PHE A 15 -6.79 -3.30 22.01
N SER A 16 -7.52 -3.21 23.13
CA SER A 16 -6.93 -2.78 24.39
C SER A 16 -5.80 -3.75 24.83
N LYS A 17 -4.84 -3.24 25.60
CA LYS A 17 -3.68 -4.04 26.06
C LYS A 17 -4.09 -5.32 26.80
N ASP A 18 -5.21 -5.27 27.53
CA ASP A 18 -5.78 -6.41 28.26
C ASP A 18 -6.70 -7.31 27.40
N LYS A 19 -6.89 -6.96 26.12
CA LYS A 19 -7.71 -7.67 25.11
C LYS A 19 -9.19 -7.85 25.49
N ARG A 20 -9.69 -7.08 26.46
CA ARG A 20 -11.10 -7.16 26.92
C ARG A 20 -12.02 -6.19 26.18
N SER A 21 -11.44 -5.23 25.45
CA SER A 21 -12.18 -4.25 24.66
C SER A 21 -11.44 -3.94 23.37
N PHE A 22 -12.16 -3.38 22.40
CA PHE A 22 -11.58 -2.87 21.18
C PHE A 22 -12.28 -1.58 20.75
N LYS A 23 -11.56 -0.76 19.99
CA LYS A 23 -12.09 0.41 19.30
C LYS A 23 -12.12 0.11 17.80
N VAL A 24 -13.18 0.52 17.13
CA VAL A 24 -13.30 0.42 15.67
C VAL A 24 -13.28 1.83 15.10
N TYR A 25 -12.45 2.04 14.10
CA TYR A 25 -12.41 3.26 13.31
C TYR A 25 -12.74 2.91 11.87
N GLU A 26 -13.78 3.53 11.34
CA GLU A 26 -14.21 3.33 9.96
C GLU A 26 -13.65 4.43 9.07
N ASN A 27 -13.07 4.04 7.95
CA ASN A 27 -12.64 4.96 6.90
C ASN A 27 -13.32 4.58 5.59
N ILE A 28 -14.27 5.40 5.15
CA ILE A 28 -15.04 5.18 3.93
C ILE A 28 -14.37 5.95 2.79
N LEU A 29 -13.91 5.21 1.78
CA LEU A 29 -13.18 5.75 0.65
C LEU A 29 -14.00 5.57 -0.63
N LYS A 30 -14.02 6.62 -1.47
CA LYS A 30 -14.57 6.55 -2.82
C LYS A 30 -13.52 6.00 -3.78
N VAL A 31 -13.90 5.00 -4.55
CA VAL A 31 -13.09 4.44 -5.64
C VAL A 31 -13.49 5.11 -6.94
N SER A 32 -12.76 6.18 -7.29
CA SER A 32 -12.91 6.87 -8.57
C SER A 32 -12.18 6.14 -9.69
N ASP A 33 -12.54 6.44 -10.93
CA ASP A 33 -11.84 5.90 -12.10
C ASP A 33 -10.39 6.39 -12.18
N SER A 34 -10.11 7.61 -11.70
CA SER A 34 -8.73 8.11 -11.57
C SER A 34 -7.89 7.26 -10.62
N LEU A 35 -8.44 6.88 -9.46
CA LEU A 35 -7.74 6.03 -8.49
C LEU A 35 -7.48 4.64 -9.06
N ARG A 36 -8.43 4.09 -9.83
CA ARG A 36 -8.27 2.79 -10.51
C ARG A 36 -7.14 2.85 -11.53
N LEU A 37 -7.13 3.90 -12.35
CA LEU A 37 -6.11 4.08 -13.37
C LEU A 37 -4.72 4.23 -12.73
N GLU A 38 -4.58 5.13 -11.76
CA GLU A 38 -3.30 5.37 -11.06
C GLU A 38 -2.77 4.08 -10.41
N PHE A 39 -3.66 3.28 -9.81
CA PHE A 39 -3.28 2.00 -9.23
C PHE A 39 -2.74 1.02 -10.28
N VAL A 40 -3.43 0.88 -11.43
CA VAL A 40 -3.00 0.00 -12.52
C VAL A 40 -1.66 0.47 -13.10
N GLU A 41 -1.51 1.77 -13.35
CA GLU A 41 -0.27 2.35 -13.88
C GLU A 41 0.91 2.11 -12.93
N LYS A 42 0.73 2.33 -11.63
CA LYS A 42 1.78 2.05 -10.63
C LYS A 42 2.14 0.57 -10.56
N ARG A 43 1.14 -0.31 -10.58
CA ARG A 43 1.36 -1.77 -10.57
C ARG A 43 2.19 -2.18 -11.78
N ASP A 44 1.81 -1.73 -12.97
CA ASP A 44 2.47 -2.11 -14.22
C ASP A 44 3.90 -1.54 -14.26
N LEU A 45 4.11 -0.32 -13.76
CA LEU A 45 5.45 0.25 -13.59
C LEU A 45 6.36 -0.61 -12.69
N TYR A 46 5.87 -1.05 -11.52
CA TYR A 46 6.67 -1.90 -10.64
C TYR A 46 6.90 -3.29 -11.21
N PHE A 47 5.92 -3.83 -11.93
CA PHE A 47 6.07 -5.11 -12.62
C PHE A 47 7.17 -5.04 -13.68
N MET A 48 7.16 -4.00 -14.52
CA MET A 48 8.23 -3.77 -15.51
C MET A 48 9.60 -3.64 -14.84
N ARG A 49 9.73 -2.86 -13.75
CA ARG A 49 10.99 -2.73 -12.99
C ARG A 49 11.49 -4.05 -12.38
N ALA A 50 10.57 -4.94 -12.03
CA ALA A 50 10.93 -6.26 -11.52
C ALA A 50 11.41 -7.18 -12.65
N GLU A 51 10.78 -7.12 -13.83
CA GLU A 51 11.17 -7.92 -15.00
C GLU A 51 12.50 -7.47 -15.62
N ASP A 52 12.74 -6.16 -15.69
CA ASP A 52 13.97 -5.59 -16.26
C ASP A 52 15.16 -5.62 -15.28
N GLY A 53 14.90 -5.93 -14.00
CA GLY A 53 15.92 -5.95 -12.94
C GLY A 53 16.40 -4.57 -12.51
N THR A 54 15.63 -3.51 -12.78
CA THR A 54 15.94 -2.12 -12.42
C THR A 54 15.72 -1.90 -10.92
N ASP A 55 16.76 -1.41 -10.25
CA ASP A 55 16.66 -1.00 -8.84
C ASP A 55 15.63 0.15 -8.70
N PRO A 56 14.61 0.03 -7.81
CA PRO A 56 13.64 1.08 -7.59
C PRO A 56 14.22 2.37 -6.97
N GLY A 57 15.48 2.33 -6.51
CA GLY A 57 16.16 3.41 -5.82
C GLY A 57 15.73 3.55 -4.35
N LEU A 58 16.37 4.46 -3.63
CA LEU A 58 16.03 4.73 -2.23
C LEU A 58 14.81 5.67 -2.12
N PRO A 59 13.82 5.33 -1.27
CA PRO A 59 12.74 6.26 -0.95
C PRO A 59 13.26 7.42 -0.10
N SER A 60 12.50 8.51 -0.02
CA SER A 60 12.80 9.67 0.85
C SER A 60 12.81 9.31 2.34
N HIS A 61 12.13 8.21 2.71
CA HIS A 61 12.12 7.66 4.05
C HIS A 61 12.06 6.13 4.00
N CYS A 62 12.97 5.47 4.73
CA CYS A 62 12.99 4.02 4.87
C CYS A 62 12.30 3.61 6.19
N ASP A 63 11.32 2.71 6.11
CA ASP A 63 10.68 2.12 7.28
C ASP A 63 11.70 1.27 8.08
N PRO A 64 11.79 1.41 9.42
CA PRO A 64 12.70 0.59 10.24
C PRO A 64 12.46 -0.92 10.13
N SER A 65 11.26 -1.34 9.75
CA SER A 65 10.87 -2.74 9.53
C SER A 65 11.13 -3.23 8.11
N CYS A 66 11.69 -2.39 7.23
CA CYS A 66 11.98 -2.76 5.85
C CYS A 66 12.92 -4.00 5.81
N PRO A 67 12.50 -5.11 5.18
CA PRO A 67 13.31 -6.33 5.16
C PRO A 67 14.63 -6.15 4.39
N TYR A 68 14.68 -5.16 3.49
CA TYR A 68 15.85 -4.86 2.67
C TYR A 68 16.76 -3.78 3.27
N LEU A 69 16.47 -3.28 4.47
CA LEU A 69 17.19 -2.15 5.08
C LEU A 69 18.72 -2.38 5.19
N ARG A 70 19.14 -3.65 5.33
CA ARG A 70 20.57 -4.02 5.45
C ARG A 70 21.30 -4.19 4.11
N VAL A 71 20.57 -4.32 3.02
CA VAL A 71 21.11 -4.65 1.69
C VAL A 71 20.85 -3.57 0.64
N CYS A 72 19.84 -2.73 0.85
CA CYS A 72 19.60 -1.53 0.06
C CYS A 72 20.74 -0.55 0.34
N LYS A 73 21.61 -0.33 -0.65
CA LYS A 73 22.77 0.55 -0.55
C LYS A 73 22.47 1.87 -1.26
N PRO A 74 22.85 3.03 -0.70
CA PRO A 74 22.68 4.33 -1.34
C PRO A 74 23.36 4.53 -2.70
N ASP A 75 24.06 3.53 -3.26
CA ASP A 75 24.92 3.71 -4.42
C ASP A 75 24.62 2.67 -5.52
N GLY A 76 23.84 3.16 -6.48
CA GLY A 76 23.75 2.77 -7.88
C GLY A 76 23.50 4.05 -8.68
#